data_AF-A0A813NGK0-F1
#
_entry.id   AF-A0A813NGK0-F1
#
_cell.length_a   1.000
_cell.length_b   1.000
_cell.length_c   1.000
_cell.angle_alpha   90.00
_cell.angle_beta   90.00
_cell.angle_gamma   90.00
#
_symmetry.space_group_name_H-M   'P 1'
#
loop_
_entity.id
_entity.type
_entity.pdbx_description
1 polymer ?
#
loop_
_entity_poly.entity_id
_entity_poly.type
_entity_poly.pdbx_seq_one_letter_code
_entity_poly.pdbx_strand_id
1 'polypeptide(L)'
;MGCCKSTQYGCCIAIDHDESIILNKPTGKEIRYGPGWFCFPSWWDAQVIKSIALQSNQYIIVKHIIDPNNISTSHTRNDIPLTKRTTTNEKDELLNDSEMQLIEIVRGPQIYQLKNPYDIFSEIKSMLNLSSTQYIIVTDKLTGVKRVECGPQLFCPKPYDEIGEIKNLYNLSSTEYLLVTDQSTGERITVTGPKLFLPKAYDQISPIYNYVVLNHTQYCRIIDSRTGVMRIEKGPKTFALGPYEALLRSEDQTIFDIINIDTENAVLVKNLDTGLDELITTPQKFIPSFTQKFMEIRKLVKLAPYENMVLIDKDGQHILKNGVKDKSFFIYPYQQVYKQNWSNDLKKDHRSTVQVDRFDTRNQYMDYEFLVRTADNVEIILDVSIFWQITDLYKLVLVTQDPPEDI
;
A
#
# COMPACT_ATOMS: atom_id res chain seq x y z
N MET A 1 53.04 44.84 60.97
CA MET A 1 54.37 45.29 60.51
C MET A 1 54.56 44.77 59.10
N GLY A 2 54.83 45.67 58.14
CA GLY A 2 55.02 45.33 56.73
C GLY A 2 54.33 46.33 55.80
N CYS A 3 55.02 47.43 55.51
CA CYS A 3 54.60 48.46 54.55
C CYS A 3 54.43 47.91 53.13
N CYS A 4 53.45 48.41 52.38
CA CYS A 4 53.57 48.56 50.92
C CYS A 4 53.38 50.04 50.57
N LYS A 5 54.47 50.67 50.11
CA LYS A 5 54.50 52.00 49.52
C LYS A 5 53.95 51.95 48.09
N SER A 6 53.28 53.04 47.72
CA SER A 6 52.71 53.40 46.41
C SER A 6 53.40 52.85 45.15
N THR A 7 52.67 52.04 44.39
CA THR A 7 52.33 52.16 42.94
C THR A 7 51.64 50.86 42.53
N GLN A 8 50.48 50.54 43.14
CA GLN A 8 49.71 49.37 42.77
C GLN A 8 48.94 49.64 41.48
N TYR A 9 49.59 49.41 40.34
CA TYR A 9 48.93 49.27 39.03
C TYR A 9 48.60 47.80 38.74
N GLY A 10 48.29 47.01 39.76
CA GLY A 10 48.04 45.57 39.63
C GLY A 10 46.88 45.10 40.48
N CYS A 11 45.94 44.41 39.85
CA CYS A 11 44.86 43.66 40.49
C CYS A 11 45.34 42.22 40.73
N CYS A 12 45.01 41.62 41.87
CA CYS A 12 45.31 40.21 42.15
C CYS A 12 44.01 39.48 42.50
N ILE A 13 43.78 38.33 41.86
CA ILE A 13 42.62 37.46 42.11
C ILE A 13 43.14 36.07 42.52
N ALA A 14 42.56 35.52 43.59
CA ALA A 14 42.76 34.13 43.98
C ALA A 14 41.74 33.24 43.27
N ILE A 15 42.19 32.10 42.76
CA ILE A 15 41.39 31.16 41.95
C ILE A 15 41.52 29.77 42.53
N ASP A 16 40.40 29.06 42.62
CA ASP A 16 40.34 27.70 43.14
C ASP A 16 40.72 26.63 42.09
N HIS A 17 40.84 25.37 42.51
CA HIS A 17 41.29 24.26 41.63
C HIS A 17 40.33 23.97 40.46
N ASP A 18 39.05 24.31 40.63
CA ASP A 18 37.98 24.13 39.67
C ASP A 18 37.68 25.40 38.88
N GLU A 19 38.50 26.44 39.00
CA GLU A 19 38.32 27.72 38.34
C GLU A 19 39.47 28.05 37.39
N SER A 20 39.15 28.85 36.38
CA SER A 20 40.09 29.38 35.39
C SER A 20 39.82 30.88 35.21
N ILE A 21 40.85 31.67 34.90
CA ILE A 21 40.70 33.11 34.61
C ILE A 21 41.07 33.38 33.17
N ILE A 22 40.18 34.09 32.48
CA ILE A 22 40.47 34.72 31.20
C ILE A 22 40.93 36.15 31.47
N LEU A 23 42.12 36.49 31.01
CA LEU A 23 42.69 37.83 31.05
C LEU A 23 42.61 38.44 29.65
N ASN A 24 41.85 39.53 29.52
CA ASN A 24 41.74 40.35 28.33
C ASN A 24 42.87 41.40 28.34
N LYS A 25 43.91 41.15 27.56
CA LYS A 25 45.09 42.03 27.42
C LYS A 25 45.00 42.83 26.11
N PRO A 26 45.70 43.97 25.99
CA PRO A 26 45.69 44.78 24.76
C PRO A 26 46.12 44.02 23.50
N THR A 27 46.90 42.95 23.66
CA THR A 27 47.45 42.12 22.58
C THR A 27 46.70 40.79 22.37
N GLY A 28 45.58 40.54 23.08
CA GLY A 28 44.79 39.31 22.92
C GLY A 28 44.16 38.83 24.23
N LYS A 29 43.78 37.55 24.29
CA LYS A 29 43.28 36.89 25.52
C LYS A 29 44.22 35.79 25.99
N GLU A 30 44.28 35.56 27.29
CA GLU A 30 45.06 34.49 27.92
C GLU A 30 44.19 33.78 28.95
N ILE A 31 44.34 32.45 29.04
CA ILE A 31 43.71 31.67 30.10
C ILE A 31 44.76 31.16 31.08
N ARG A 32 44.45 31.23 32.38
CA ARG A 32 45.25 30.61 33.43
C ARG A 32 44.37 29.69 34.28
N TYR A 33 44.92 28.55 34.65
CA TYR A 33 44.24 27.52 35.44
C TYR A 33 44.60 27.66 36.91
N GLY A 34 43.62 27.53 37.79
CA GLY A 34 43.88 27.43 39.22
C GLY A 34 44.53 26.10 39.61
N PRO A 35 44.87 25.94 40.90
CA PRO A 35 44.72 26.94 41.97
C PRO A 35 45.88 27.95 41.99
N GLY A 36 45.62 29.17 42.46
CA GLY A 36 46.70 30.13 42.72
C GLY A 36 46.27 31.60 42.79
N TRP A 37 47.22 32.45 43.17
CA TRP A 37 47.08 33.91 43.10
C TRP A 37 47.62 34.41 41.76
N PHE A 38 46.78 35.07 40.98
CA PHE A 38 47.18 35.68 39.71
C PHE A 38 47.09 37.19 39.81
N CYS A 39 48.24 37.84 39.65
CA CYS A 39 48.32 39.29 39.57
C CYS A 39 48.45 39.73 38.10
N PHE A 40 47.69 40.75 37.72
CA PHE A 40 47.67 41.32 36.38
C PHE A 40 47.49 42.84 36.46
N PRO A 41 47.94 43.60 35.45
CA PRO A 41 47.81 45.06 35.47
C PRO A 41 46.35 45.53 35.59
N SER A 42 46.11 46.64 36.29
CA SER A 42 44.76 47.15 36.58
C SER A 42 43.93 47.60 35.37
N TRP A 43 44.55 47.67 34.19
CA TRP A 43 43.95 48.03 32.92
C TRP A 43 43.69 46.81 32.03
N TRP A 44 43.94 45.60 32.54
CA TRP A 44 43.46 44.35 31.94
C TRP A 44 42.11 44.00 32.56
N ASP A 45 41.21 43.51 31.73
CA ASP A 45 39.94 42.98 32.19
C ASP A 45 40.08 41.48 32.46
N ALA A 46 39.39 40.99 33.48
CA ALA A 46 39.59 39.65 34.03
C ALA A 46 38.26 38.99 34.36
N GLN A 47 38.04 37.79 33.82
CA GLN A 47 36.84 37.01 34.02
C GLN A 47 37.17 35.62 34.57
N VAL A 48 36.63 35.28 35.74
CA VAL A 48 36.77 33.94 36.33
C VAL A 48 35.65 33.04 35.80
N ILE A 49 36.00 31.83 35.38
CA ILE A 49 35.13 30.81 34.80
C ILE A 49 35.34 29.51 35.57
N LYS A 50 34.24 28.96 36.09
CA LYS A 50 34.21 27.63 36.71
C LYS A 50 34.27 26.52 35.67
N SER A 51 35.01 25.48 36.00
CA SER A 51 35.06 24.23 35.25
C SER A 51 33.68 23.55 35.26
N ILE A 52 33.36 22.87 34.17
CA ILE A 52 32.05 22.28 33.95
C ILE A 52 32.12 20.80 34.28
N ALA A 53 31.47 20.37 35.35
CA ALA A 53 31.35 18.96 35.70
C ALA A 53 30.24 18.31 34.86
N LEU A 54 30.61 17.39 33.96
CA LEU A 54 29.68 16.65 33.11
C LEU A 54 29.38 15.28 33.71
N GLN A 55 28.09 14.96 33.86
CA GLN A 55 27.63 13.62 34.23
C GLN A 55 27.72 12.64 33.05
N SER A 56 27.59 11.33 33.31
CA SER A 56 27.74 10.27 32.28
C SER A 56 26.71 10.36 31.13
N ASN A 57 25.57 11.00 31.35
CA ASN A 57 24.51 11.21 30.36
C ASN A 57 24.47 12.65 29.81
N GLN A 58 25.51 13.44 30.02
CA GLN A 58 25.57 14.84 29.62
C GLN A 58 26.73 15.11 28.66
N TYR A 59 26.55 16.12 27.81
CA TYR A 59 27.57 16.61 26.91
C TYR A 59 27.46 18.13 26.73
N ILE A 60 28.54 18.75 26.29
CA ILE A 60 28.58 20.15 25.87
C ILE A 60 29.14 20.25 24.45
N ILE A 61 28.76 21.31 23.76
CA ILE A 61 29.27 21.64 22.44
C ILE A 61 30.24 22.81 22.60
N VAL A 62 31.49 22.64 22.22
CA VAL A 62 32.53 23.67 22.26
C VAL A 62 32.77 24.15 20.83
N LYS A 63 32.62 25.45 20.60
CA LYS A 63 32.97 26.11 19.35
C LYS A 63 34.33 26.75 19.50
N HIS A 64 35.30 26.30 18.72
CA HIS A 64 36.62 26.88 18.69
C HIS A 64 36.65 28.09 17.78
N ILE A 65 37.11 29.22 18.33
CA ILE A 65 37.27 30.47 17.60
C ILE A 65 38.76 30.76 17.48
N ILE A 66 39.18 31.06 16.26
CA ILE A 66 40.54 31.50 15.94
C ILE A 66 40.60 33.02 16.18
N ASP A 67 41.65 33.49 16.86
CA ASP A 67 41.87 34.91 17.11
C ASP A 67 41.95 35.69 15.77
N PRO A 68 41.04 36.64 15.49
CA PRO A 68 41.06 37.39 14.24
C PRO A 68 42.30 38.28 14.07
N ASN A 69 43.04 38.59 15.15
CA ASN A 69 44.22 39.45 15.10
C ASN A 69 45.54 38.70 14.85
N ASN A 70 45.53 37.36 14.85
CA ASN A 70 46.74 36.53 14.75
C ASN A 70 46.88 35.80 13.40
N ILE A 71 46.30 36.36 12.33
CA ILE A 71 46.45 35.84 10.95
C ILE A 71 47.88 36.06 10.43
N SER A 72 48.70 36.89 11.08
CA SER A 72 50.01 37.34 10.55
C SER A 72 51.26 36.96 11.34
N THR A 73 51.19 36.22 12.45
CA THR A 73 52.41 35.84 13.21
C THR A 73 52.41 34.39 13.68
N SER A 74 52.56 33.47 12.73
CA SER A 74 52.82 32.05 12.97
C SER A 74 54.24 31.80 13.51
N HIS A 75 54.60 32.26 14.72
CA HIS A 75 55.86 31.86 15.36
C HIS A 75 55.88 31.90 16.91
N THR A 76 54.73 31.82 17.59
CA THR A 76 54.70 31.61 19.05
C THR A 76 54.24 30.21 19.42
N ARG A 77 55.06 29.57 20.25
CA ARG A 77 55.19 28.12 20.47
C ARG A 77 54.04 27.43 21.22
N ASN A 78 52.87 28.06 21.34
CA ASN A 78 51.71 27.53 22.07
C ASN A 78 50.40 27.56 21.25
N ASP A 79 50.47 27.87 19.96
CA ASP A 79 49.32 27.70 19.07
C ASP A 79 49.08 26.19 18.90
N ILE A 80 48.00 25.67 19.49
CA ILE A 80 47.54 24.32 19.21
C ILE A 80 47.17 24.33 17.73
N PRO A 81 47.91 23.63 16.86
CA PRO A 81 47.59 23.65 15.44
C PRO A 81 46.16 23.12 15.27
N LEU A 82 45.37 23.73 14.40
CA LEU A 82 44.02 23.30 14.01
C LEU A 82 44.00 21.93 13.30
N THR A 83 45.07 21.15 13.45
CA THR A 83 45.17 19.77 13.02
C THR A 83 45.11 18.87 14.26
N LYS A 84 44.07 18.04 14.29
CA LYS A 84 43.81 16.97 15.27
C LYS A 84 43.22 17.38 16.63
N ARG A 85 41.92 17.63 16.62
CA ARG A 85 41.03 16.74 17.39
C ARG A 85 40.00 16.14 16.46
N THR A 86 40.49 15.20 15.66
CA THR A 86 39.68 14.05 15.26
C THR A 86 39.03 13.50 16.52
N THR A 87 37.72 13.29 16.42
CA THR A 87 36.97 12.42 17.30
C THR A 87 37.75 11.12 17.56
N THR A 88 37.41 10.39 18.61
CA THR A 88 37.99 9.09 18.94
C THR A 88 37.81 8.00 17.87
N ASN A 89 37.44 8.34 16.63
CA ASN A 89 37.46 7.44 15.48
C ASN A 89 38.20 8.12 14.32
N GLU A 90 39.21 7.42 13.83
CA GLU A 90 40.08 7.82 12.74
C GLU A 90 39.32 7.85 11.41
N LYS A 91 39.68 8.84 10.58
CA LYS A 91 39.31 9.11 9.18
C LYS A 91 38.11 10.03 8.98
N ASP A 92 38.40 11.33 8.95
CA ASP A 92 37.62 12.30 8.17
C ASP A 92 38.60 13.21 7.42
N GLU A 93 38.30 13.45 6.13
CA GLU A 93 39.09 14.24 5.19
C GLU A 93 38.91 15.76 5.42
N LEU A 94 39.97 16.51 5.10
CA LEU A 94 40.03 17.97 5.20
C LEU A 94 39.20 18.61 4.09
N LEU A 95 38.15 19.35 4.44
CA LEU A 95 37.49 20.30 3.54
C LEU A 95 37.85 21.72 3.96
N ASN A 96 38.49 22.44 3.04
CA ASN A 96 38.82 23.86 3.17
C ASN A 96 37.57 24.69 2.88
N ASP A 97 36.90 25.18 3.93
CA ASP A 97 35.94 26.27 3.75
C ASP A 97 36.13 27.35 4.82
N SER A 98 36.10 28.60 4.36
CA SER A 98 36.57 29.79 5.12
C SER A 98 35.59 30.27 6.19
N GLU A 99 34.46 29.56 6.35
CA GLU A 99 33.41 29.83 7.33
C GLU A 99 33.18 28.67 8.33
N MET A 100 34.01 27.62 8.31
CA MET A 100 33.84 26.50 9.24
C MET A 100 34.22 26.87 10.68
N GLN A 101 33.22 27.09 11.53
CA GLN A 101 33.41 27.07 12.98
C GLN A 101 33.80 25.64 13.37
N LEU A 102 35.01 25.44 13.91
CA LEU A 102 35.45 24.14 14.39
C LEU A 102 34.67 23.77 15.66
N ILE A 103 33.94 22.65 15.66
CA ILE A 103 33.08 22.22 16.77
C ILE A 103 33.61 20.93 17.40
N GLU A 104 33.79 20.91 18.73
CA GLU A 104 34.12 19.73 19.53
C GLU A 104 32.92 19.37 20.43
N ILE A 105 32.59 18.08 20.52
CA ILE A 105 31.58 17.57 21.45
C ILE A 105 32.27 16.85 22.59
N VAL A 106 32.12 17.37 23.80
CA VAL A 106 32.74 16.82 25.01
C VAL A 106 31.70 16.03 25.77
N ARG A 107 31.92 14.72 25.90
CA ARG A 107 31.03 13.77 26.58
C ARG A 107 31.47 13.57 28.03
N GLY A 108 30.54 13.43 28.97
CA GLY A 108 30.86 12.99 30.33
C GLY A 108 31.14 11.48 30.43
N PRO A 109 31.52 10.98 31.63
CA PRO A 109 31.74 11.73 32.86
C PRO A 109 33.16 12.34 32.91
N GLN A 110 33.27 13.67 32.90
CA GLN A 110 34.54 14.37 33.08
C GLN A 110 34.33 15.83 33.50
N ILE A 111 35.36 16.43 34.10
CA ILE A 111 35.39 17.87 34.38
C ILE A 111 36.04 18.55 33.18
N TYR A 112 35.26 19.36 32.47
CA TYR A 112 35.76 20.13 31.34
C TYR A 112 36.35 21.46 31.82
N GLN A 113 37.63 21.67 31.50
CA GLN A 113 38.32 22.95 31.66
C GLN A 113 38.54 23.57 30.28
N LEU A 114 38.24 24.86 30.16
CA LEU A 114 38.36 25.61 28.90
C LEU A 114 39.84 25.62 28.46
N LYS A 115 40.13 25.23 27.22
CA LYS A 115 41.52 25.12 26.72
C LYS A 115 42.00 26.36 25.98
N ASN A 116 41.11 27.03 25.25
CA ASN A 116 41.41 28.25 24.51
C ASN A 116 40.49 29.39 25.02
N PRO A 117 41.03 30.57 25.36
CA PRO A 117 40.27 31.70 25.90
C PRO A 117 39.22 32.28 24.93
N TYR A 118 39.28 31.94 23.64
CA TYR A 118 38.30 32.38 22.65
C TYR A 118 37.17 31.37 22.40
N ASP A 119 37.28 30.16 22.94
CA ASP A 119 36.26 29.13 22.73
C ASP A 119 34.94 29.50 23.43
N ILE A 120 33.83 29.20 22.76
CA ILE A 120 32.48 29.37 23.31
C ILE A 120 31.87 27.99 23.50
N PHE A 121 31.42 27.67 24.71
CA PHE A 121 30.71 26.43 24.98
C PHE A 121 29.20 26.67 25.10
N SER A 122 28.40 25.67 24.73
CA SER A 122 26.96 25.67 24.93
C SER A 122 26.59 25.30 26.37
N GLU A 123 25.32 25.50 26.73
CA GLU A 123 24.74 24.91 27.94
C GLU A 123 24.90 23.37 27.97
N ILE A 124 24.85 22.79 29.17
CA ILE A 124 24.91 21.34 29.39
C ILE A 124 23.68 20.70 28.76
N LYS A 125 23.90 19.79 27.82
CA LYS A 125 22.84 19.04 27.14
C LYS A 125 22.81 17.59 27.60
N SER A 126 21.62 17.02 27.66
CA SER A 126 21.43 15.60 27.97
C SER A 126 21.52 14.75 26.70
N MET A 127 22.20 13.62 26.78
CA MET A 127 22.21 12.59 25.73
C MET A 127 20.82 11.97 25.57
N LEU A 128 20.52 11.46 24.37
CA LEU A 128 19.24 10.85 24.05
C LEU A 128 19.27 9.37 24.39
N ASN A 129 18.34 8.92 25.23
CA ASN A 129 18.21 7.50 25.53
C ASN A 129 17.25 6.85 24.52
N LEU A 130 17.78 6.01 23.64
CA LEU A 130 17.00 5.25 22.66
C LEU A 130 16.69 3.87 23.22
N SER A 131 15.41 3.51 23.28
CA SER A 131 14.98 2.16 23.65
C SER A 131 15.29 1.15 22.52
N SER A 132 15.21 -0.15 22.80
CA SER A 132 15.42 -1.21 21.80
C SER A 132 14.41 -1.20 20.64
N THR A 133 13.29 -0.51 20.79
CA THR A 133 12.24 -0.38 19.76
C THR A 133 12.23 0.99 19.09
N GLN A 134 13.22 1.83 19.38
CA GLN A 134 13.30 3.20 18.88
C GLN A 134 14.50 3.40 17.97
N TYR A 135 14.34 4.34 17.05
CA TYR A 135 15.40 4.81 16.17
C TYR A 135 15.26 6.33 15.95
N ILE A 136 16.37 6.94 15.54
CA ILE A 136 16.43 8.33 15.09
C ILE A 136 17.13 8.38 13.74
N ILE A 137 16.78 9.40 12.96
CA ILE A 137 17.51 9.74 11.74
C ILE A 137 18.35 10.97 12.05
N VAL A 138 19.65 10.88 11.80
CA VAL A 138 20.61 11.96 12.04
C VAL A 138 21.13 12.44 10.71
N THR A 139 21.11 13.76 10.49
CA THR A 139 21.61 14.40 9.28
C THR A 139 22.86 15.18 9.62
N ASP A 140 23.97 14.88 8.96
CA ASP A 140 25.17 15.70 9.09
C ASP A 140 24.99 16.98 8.27
N LYS A 141 25.13 18.15 8.91
CA LYS A 141 24.99 19.45 8.25
C LYS A 141 26.12 19.77 7.26
N LEU A 142 27.30 19.17 7.43
CA LEU A 142 28.43 19.42 6.53
C LEU A 142 28.27 18.65 5.23
N THR A 143 28.02 17.35 5.34
CA THR A 143 27.95 16.45 4.18
C THR A 143 26.54 16.31 3.61
N GLY A 144 25.51 16.64 4.39
CA GLY A 144 24.11 16.36 4.07
C GLY A 144 23.74 14.88 4.17
N VAL A 145 24.67 14.01 4.57
CA VAL A 145 24.45 12.56 4.63
C VAL A 145 23.54 12.22 5.81
N LYS A 146 22.52 11.40 5.54
CA LYS A 146 21.60 10.89 6.55
C LYS A 146 22.04 9.50 6.99
N ARG A 147 21.95 9.24 8.29
CA ARG A 147 22.16 7.90 8.86
C ARG A 147 21.08 7.58 9.89
N VAL A 148 20.90 6.28 10.13
CA VAL A 148 19.92 5.78 11.10
C VAL A 148 20.64 5.19 12.28
N GLU A 149 20.24 5.61 13.48
CA GLU A 149 20.78 5.14 14.74
C GLU A 149 19.65 4.43 15.50
N CYS A 150 19.83 3.13 15.77
CA CYS A 150 18.85 2.32 16.49
C CYS A 150 19.27 2.11 17.95
N GLY A 151 18.30 1.92 18.85
CA GLY A 151 18.59 1.51 20.22
C GLY A 151 18.81 -0.01 20.38
N PRO A 152 19.09 -0.48 21.60
CA PRO A 152 19.20 0.31 22.84
C PRO A 152 20.56 1.00 22.95
N GLN A 153 20.60 2.33 22.97
CA GLN A 153 21.83 3.08 23.18
C GLN A 153 21.59 4.47 23.77
N LEU A 154 22.57 4.97 24.53
CA LEU A 154 22.62 6.37 24.94
C LEU A 154 23.30 7.18 23.83
N PHE A 155 22.49 7.71 22.93
CA PHE A 155 22.95 8.42 21.75
C PHE A 155 23.48 9.81 22.10
N CYS A 156 24.70 10.09 21.66
CA CYS A 156 25.30 11.42 21.70
C CYS A 156 25.66 11.83 20.28
N PRO A 157 25.23 13.03 19.82
CA PRO A 157 25.53 13.52 18.49
C PRO A 157 27.05 13.65 18.26
N LYS A 158 27.45 13.59 17.00
CA LYS A 158 28.76 13.99 16.48
C LYS A 158 28.74 15.50 16.14
N PRO A 159 29.91 16.13 15.97
CA PRO A 159 29.96 17.51 15.48
C PRO A 159 29.11 17.67 14.21
N TYR A 160 28.40 18.80 14.11
CA TYR A 160 27.54 19.14 12.96
C TYR A 160 26.30 18.25 12.73
N ASP A 161 26.03 17.29 13.60
CA ASP A 161 24.81 16.50 13.52
C ASP A 161 23.56 17.30 13.86
N GLU A 162 22.54 17.15 13.04
CA GLU A 162 21.16 17.50 13.32
C GLU A 162 20.36 16.25 13.65
N ILE A 163 19.74 16.25 14.83
CA ILE A 163 18.97 15.12 15.35
C ILE A 163 17.52 15.28 14.90
N GLY A 164 16.97 14.27 14.23
CA GLY A 164 15.55 14.18 13.93
C GLY A 164 14.71 13.72 15.12
N GLU A 165 13.42 13.52 14.87
CA GLU A 165 12.48 13.00 15.87
C GLU A 165 12.74 11.53 16.22
N ILE A 166 12.47 11.17 17.48
CA ILE A 166 12.51 9.78 17.94
C ILE A 166 11.30 9.04 17.39
N LYS A 167 11.54 7.96 16.65
CA LYS A 167 10.51 7.14 16.02
C LYS A 167 10.58 5.70 16.53
N ASN A 168 9.45 5.00 16.51
CA ASN A 168 9.40 3.59 16.84
C ASN A 168 9.62 2.74 15.58
N LEU A 169 10.29 1.60 15.74
CA LEU A 169 10.43 0.57 14.72
C LEU A 169 9.07 0.02 14.30
N TYR A 170 8.97 -0.41 13.05
CA TYR A 170 7.73 -0.95 12.51
C TYR A 170 7.61 -2.42 12.90
N ASN A 171 6.64 -2.72 13.77
CA ASN A 171 6.37 -4.10 14.18
C ASN A 171 5.32 -4.72 13.24
N LEU A 172 5.76 -5.61 12.36
CA LEU A 172 4.87 -6.33 11.44
C LEU A 172 4.48 -7.68 12.04
N SER A 173 3.19 -7.96 12.13
CA SER A 173 2.69 -9.29 12.47
C SER A 173 2.85 -10.28 11.31
N SER A 174 2.56 -11.57 11.53
CA SER A 174 2.66 -12.62 10.51
C SER A 174 1.71 -12.46 9.32
N THR A 175 0.70 -11.59 9.43
CA THR A 175 -0.31 -11.33 8.40
C THR A 175 -0.25 -9.91 7.85
N GLU A 176 0.85 -9.20 8.13
CA GLU A 176 1.05 -7.81 7.74
C GLU A 176 2.33 -7.63 6.93
N TYR A 177 2.27 -6.71 5.98
CA TYR A 177 3.43 -6.29 5.19
C TYR A 177 3.41 -4.77 5.01
N LEU A 178 4.56 -4.22 4.65
CA LEU A 178 4.68 -2.83 4.24
C LEU A 178 5.47 -2.74 2.93
N LEU A 179 5.30 -1.63 2.23
CA LEU A 179 6.08 -1.29 1.05
C LEU A 179 7.09 -0.21 1.43
N VAL A 180 8.35 -0.45 1.10
CA VAL A 180 9.44 0.51 1.30
C VAL A 180 9.87 1.00 -0.07
N THR A 181 9.96 2.31 -0.23
CA THR A 181 10.50 2.94 -1.43
C THR A 181 11.76 3.68 -1.05
N ASP A 182 12.89 3.24 -1.57
CA ASP A 182 14.16 3.95 -1.38
C ASP A 182 14.12 5.23 -2.23
N GLN A 183 14.21 6.40 -1.59
CA GLN A 183 14.16 7.69 -2.30
C GLN A 183 15.44 7.97 -3.09
N SER A 184 16.55 7.31 -2.78
CA SER A 184 17.82 7.51 -3.47
C SER A 184 17.89 6.76 -4.80
N THR A 185 17.34 5.54 -4.84
CA THR A 185 17.36 4.67 -6.03
C THR A 185 16.01 4.60 -6.75
N GLY A 186 14.91 4.92 -6.07
CA GLY A 186 13.55 4.70 -6.54
C GLY A 186 13.09 3.24 -6.45
N GLU A 187 13.91 2.34 -5.90
CA GLU A 187 13.58 0.92 -5.78
C GLU A 187 12.49 0.71 -4.73
N ARG A 188 11.49 -0.12 -5.06
CA ARG A 188 10.42 -0.50 -4.14
C ARG A 188 10.60 -1.96 -3.73
N ILE A 189 10.50 -2.21 -2.43
CA ILE A 189 10.56 -3.56 -1.85
C ILE A 189 9.34 -3.82 -0.96
N THR A 190 8.88 -5.07 -0.95
CA THR A 190 7.85 -5.54 -0.01
C THR A 190 8.54 -6.17 1.18
N VAL A 191 8.21 -5.72 2.39
CA VAL A 191 8.70 -6.31 3.63
C VAL A 191 7.54 -7.04 4.30
N THR A 192 7.66 -8.36 4.38
CA THR A 192 6.70 -9.26 4.99
C THR A 192 7.03 -9.53 6.46
N GLY A 193 6.02 -9.62 7.33
CA GLY A 193 6.19 -10.06 8.71
C GLY A 193 6.24 -11.58 8.88
N PRO A 194 6.43 -12.09 10.12
CA PRO A 194 6.61 -11.33 11.36
C PRO A 194 8.03 -10.75 11.47
N LYS A 195 8.17 -9.43 11.58
CA LYS A 195 9.48 -8.77 11.60
C LYS A 195 9.40 -7.40 12.25
N LEU A 196 10.39 -7.09 13.09
CA LEU A 196 10.66 -5.73 13.53
C LEU A 196 11.53 -5.04 12.47
N PHE A 197 10.93 -4.14 11.70
CA PHE A 197 11.57 -3.52 10.56
C PHE A 197 12.20 -2.16 10.93
N LEU A 198 13.50 -2.05 10.66
CA LEU A 198 14.29 -0.82 10.73
C LEU A 198 14.43 -0.24 9.31
N PRO A 199 13.89 0.95 9.04
CA PRO A 199 14.10 1.62 7.75
C PRO A 199 15.52 2.18 7.60
N LYS A 200 16.00 2.27 6.37
CA LYS A 200 17.24 2.98 6.02
C LYS A 200 17.03 4.49 6.02
N ALA A 201 18.12 5.24 5.90
CA ALA A 201 18.13 6.70 6.01
C ALA A 201 17.29 7.44 4.96
N TYR A 202 17.12 6.84 3.78
CA TYR A 202 16.39 7.41 2.64
C TYR A 202 15.12 6.61 2.31
N ASP A 203 14.72 5.68 3.19
CA ASP A 203 13.54 4.85 2.96
C ASP A 203 12.27 5.63 3.27
N GLN A 204 11.36 5.66 2.30
CA GLN A 204 9.98 6.10 2.48
C GLN A 204 9.08 4.89 2.69
N ILE A 205 8.32 4.90 3.78
CA ILE A 205 7.55 3.74 4.24
C ILE A 205 6.07 3.99 4.00
N SER A 206 5.38 3.01 3.43
CA SER A 206 3.93 3.03 3.25
C SER A 206 3.18 2.74 4.56
N PRO A 207 1.85 2.92 4.59
CA PRO A 207 1.02 2.31 5.62
C PRO A 207 1.23 0.80 5.68
N ILE A 208 0.91 0.20 6.84
CA ILE A 208 0.91 -1.25 7.02
C ILE A 208 -0.32 -1.82 6.31
N TYR A 209 -0.10 -2.87 5.52
CA TYR A 209 -1.12 -3.58 4.78
C TYR A 209 -1.31 -4.99 5.31
N ASN A 210 -2.54 -5.50 5.21
CA ASN A 210 -2.84 -6.90 5.52
C ASN A 210 -2.62 -7.79 4.30
N TYR A 211 -2.21 -9.03 4.55
CA TYR A 211 -2.10 -10.05 3.51
C TYR A 211 -3.44 -10.26 2.81
N VAL A 212 -3.39 -10.56 1.53
CA VAL A 212 -4.55 -10.98 0.76
C VAL A 212 -4.83 -12.43 1.14
N VAL A 213 -6.03 -12.69 1.64
CA VAL A 213 -6.52 -14.03 2.01
C VAL A 213 -7.58 -14.45 1.01
N LEU A 214 -7.33 -15.56 0.32
CA LEU A 214 -8.27 -16.15 -0.62
C LEU A 214 -8.80 -17.48 -0.08
N ASN A 215 -10.11 -17.66 -0.09
CA ASN A 215 -10.76 -18.94 0.22
C ASN A 215 -10.70 -19.93 -0.96
N HIS A 216 -11.09 -21.19 -0.70
CA HIS A 216 -11.08 -22.28 -1.70
C HIS A 216 -12.03 -22.09 -2.91
N THR A 217 -12.96 -21.14 -2.81
CA THR A 217 -13.88 -20.70 -3.88
C THR A 217 -13.56 -19.30 -4.39
N GLN A 218 -12.42 -18.71 -4.03
CA GLN A 218 -12.11 -17.32 -4.38
C GLN A 218 -10.85 -17.22 -5.22
N TYR A 219 -10.82 -16.17 -6.04
CA TYR A 219 -9.66 -15.78 -6.81
C TYR A 219 -9.53 -14.26 -6.84
N CYS A 220 -8.34 -13.76 -7.16
CA CYS A 220 -8.14 -12.35 -7.47
C CYS A 220 -7.27 -12.20 -8.72
N ARG A 221 -7.35 -11.00 -9.30
CA ARG A 221 -6.56 -10.61 -10.46
C ARG A 221 -5.54 -9.58 -10.00
N ILE A 222 -4.28 -9.83 -10.32
CA ILE A 222 -3.16 -8.97 -9.95
C ILE A 222 -2.55 -8.42 -11.23
N ILE A 223 -2.22 -7.13 -11.22
CA ILE A 223 -1.46 -6.47 -12.27
C ILE A 223 -0.16 -5.93 -11.70
N ASP A 224 0.94 -6.19 -12.38
CA ASP A 224 2.20 -5.49 -12.13
C ASP A 224 2.14 -4.12 -12.82
N SER A 225 2.17 -3.05 -12.03
CA SER A 225 2.09 -1.66 -12.49
C SER A 225 3.26 -1.24 -13.36
N ARG A 226 4.41 -1.93 -13.27
CA ARG A 226 5.62 -1.61 -14.05
C ARG A 226 5.59 -2.28 -15.42
N THR A 227 5.16 -3.53 -15.49
CA THR A 227 5.21 -4.33 -16.73
C THR A 227 3.87 -4.45 -17.43
N GLY A 228 2.77 -4.17 -16.73
CA GLY A 228 1.41 -4.45 -17.20
C GLY A 228 1.06 -5.94 -17.23
N VAL A 229 1.96 -6.82 -16.78
CA VAL A 229 1.71 -8.26 -16.77
C VAL A 229 0.64 -8.56 -15.72
N MET A 230 -0.39 -9.27 -16.16
CA MET A 230 -1.49 -9.70 -15.29
C MET A 230 -1.36 -11.18 -14.94
N ARG A 231 -1.69 -11.53 -13.69
CA ARG A 231 -1.77 -12.93 -13.23
C ARG A 231 -2.99 -13.16 -12.35
N ILE A 232 -3.48 -14.39 -12.37
CA ILE A 232 -4.64 -14.82 -11.58
C ILE A 232 -4.11 -15.67 -10.43
N GLU A 233 -4.53 -15.31 -9.21
CA GLU A 233 -4.24 -16.11 -8.02
C GLU A 233 -5.53 -16.75 -7.52
N LYS A 234 -5.50 -18.06 -7.31
CA LYS A 234 -6.64 -18.86 -6.83
C LYS A 234 -6.39 -19.34 -5.40
N GLY A 235 -7.43 -19.35 -4.57
CA GLY A 235 -7.33 -19.86 -3.20
C GLY A 235 -7.41 -21.40 -3.11
N PRO A 236 -7.18 -21.97 -1.91
CA PRO A 236 -6.87 -21.27 -0.66
C PRO A 236 -5.42 -20.78 -0.65
N LYS A 237 -5.21 -19.47 -0.48
CA LYS A 237 -3.87 -18.87 -0.52
C LYS A 237 -3.86 -17.57 0.28
N THR A 238 -2.79 -17.39 1.05
CA THR A 238 -2.53 -16.16 1.82
C THR A 238 -1.18 -15.62 1.39
N PHE A 239 -1.14 -14.38 0.89
CA PHE A 239 0.09 -13.81 0.34
C PHE A 239 0.11 -12.28 0.44
N ALA A 240 1.31 -11.70 0.40
CA ALA A 240 1.51 -10.26 0.28
C ALA A 240 1.70 -9.88 -1.19
N LEU A 241 1.27 -8.66 -1.56
CA LEU A 241 1.49 -8.14 -2.90
C LEU A 241 2.96 -7.78 -3.11
N GLY A 242 3.47 -8.04 -4.31
CA GLY A 242 4.79 -7.59 -4.73
C GLY A 242 4.91 -6.05 -4.76
N PRO A 243 6.14 -5.51 -4.92
CA PRO A 243 6.38 -4.07 -4.72
C PRO A 243 5.68 -3.15 -5.72
N TYR A 244 5.39 -3.69 -6.91
CA TYR A 244 4.71 -2.99 -7.99
C TYR A 244 3.35 -3.64 -8.32
N GLU A 245 2.92 -4.62 -7.53
CA GLU A 245 1.69 -5.35 -7.77
C GLU A 245 0.49 -4.63 -7.16
N ALA A 246 -0.62 -4.63 -7.88
CA ALA A 246 -1.90 -4.12 -7.42
C ALA A 246 -3.02 -5.10 -7.74
N LEU A 247 -4.06 -5.12 -6.89
CA LEU A 247 -5.29 -5.86 -7.18
C LEU A 247 -6.12 -5.09 -8.21
N LEU A 248 -6.57 -5.80 -9.24
CA LEU A 248 -7.50 -5.25 -10.21
C LEU A 248 -8.90 -5.17 -9.59
N ARG A 249 -9.50 -3.97 -9.68
CA ARG A 249 -10.85 -3.68 -9.20
C ARG A 249 -11.82 -3.78 -10.38
N SER A 250 -12.89 -4.54 -10.21
CA SER A 250 -14.04 -4.58 -11.10
C SER A 250 -15.30 -4.34 -10.27
N GLU A 251 -16.11 -3.35 -10.64
CA GLU A 251 -17.39 -3.06 -9.95
C GLU A 251 -17.25 -3.00 -8.41
N ASP A 252 -16.17 -2.35 -7.95
CA ASP A 252 -15.84 -2.19 -6.53
C ASP A 252 -15.41 -3.44 -5.75
N GLN A 253 -15.26 -4.57 -6.44
CA GLN A 253 -14.72 -5.81 -5.89
C GLN A 253 -13.30 -6.09 -6.41
N THR A 254 -12.46 -6.63 -5.53
CA THR A 254 -11.07 -7.06 -5.85
C THR A 254 -10.87 -8.57 -5.72
N ILE A 255 -11.75 -9.23 -4.96
CA ILE A 255 -11.79 -10.68 -4.76
C ILE A 255 -13.10 -11.18 -5.36
N PHE A 256 -13.02 -12.22 -6.17
CA PHE A 256 -14.13 -12.77 -6.93
C PHE A 256 -14.35 -14.24 -6.57
N ASP A 257 -15.59 -14.70 -6.68
CA ASP A 257 -15.93 -16.09 -6.50
C ASP A 257 -15.73 -16.89 -7.80
N ILE A 258 -15.17 -18.09 -7.64
CA ILE A 258 -14.98 -19.08 -8.69
C ILE A 258 -16.35 -19.63 -9.07
N ILE A 259 -16.61 -19.71 -10.37
CA ILE A 259 -17.87 -20.24 -10.89
C ILE A 259 -17.73 -21.76 -11.03
N ASN A 260 -18.58 -22.52 -10.37
CA ASN A 260 -18.58 -23.98 -10.51
C ASN A 260 -19.42 -24.37 -11.75
N ILE A 261 -18.76 -24.97 -12.74
CA ILE A 261 -19.42 -25.61 -13.88
C ILE A 261 -19.63 -27.06 -13.50
N ASP A 262 -20.88 -27.51 -13.55
CA ASP A 262 -21.29 -28.87 -13.24
C ASP A 262 -22.06 -29.45 -14.44
N THR A 263 -22.77 -30.55 -14.23
CA THR A 263 -23.58 -31.17 -15.29
C THR A 263 -24.84 -30.37 -15.63
N GLU A 264 -25.27 -29.45 -14.78
CA GLU A 264 -26.51 -28.68 -14.91
C GLU A 264 -26.28 -27.21 -15.27
N ASN A 265 -25.08 -26.68 -15.05
CA ASN A 265 -24.72 -25.28 -15.18
C ASN A 265 -23.52 -25.15 -16.13
N ALA A 266 -23.71 -24.41 -17.21
CA ALA A 266 -22.66 -24.01 -18.14
C ALA A 266 -22.41 -22.51 -18.02
N VAL A 267 -21.23 -22.04 -18.42
CA VAL A 267 -20.89 -20.62 -18.37
C VAL A 267 -20.78 -20.06 -19.78
N LEU A 268 -21.53 -19.00 -20.05
CA LEU A 268 -21.38 -18.20 -21.26
C LEU A 268 -20.31 -17.13 -21.02
N VAL A 269 -19.29 -17.13 -21.86
CA VAL A 269 -18.25 -16.11 -21.86
C VAL A 269 -18.14 -15.44 -23.22
N LYS A 270 -17.75 -14.18 -23.22
CA LYS A 270 -17.37 -13.45 -24.42
C LYS A 270 -15.86 -13.37 -24.50
N ASN A 271 -15.29 -13.84 -25.59
CA ASN A 271 -13.88 -13.66 -25.89
C ASN A 271 -13.65 -12.21 -26.34
N LEU A 272 -12.77 -11.50 -25.64
CA LEU A 272 -12.46 -10.09 -25.88
C LEU A 272 -11.56 -9.88 -27.11
N ASP A 273 -10.77 -10.88 -27.48
CA ASP A 273 -9.86 -10.79 -28.64
C ASP A 273 -10.64 -10.99 -29.95
N THR A 274 -11.51 -11.99 -29.99
CA THR A 274 -12.29 -12.33 -31.19
C THR A 274 -13.66 -11.66 -31.23
N GLY A 275 -14.19 -11.22 -30.08
CA GLY A 275 -15.54 -10.70 -29.93
C GLY A 275 -16.65 -11.77 -29.96
N LEU A 276 -16.29 -13.05 -30.06
CA LEU A 276 -17.22 -14.17 -30.13
C LEU A 276 -17.63 -14.67 -28.74
N ASP A 277 -18.86 -15.14 -28.65
CA ASP A 277 -19.39 -15.76 -27.44
C ASP A 277 -19.16 -17.28 -27.48
N GLU A 278 -18.70 -17.84 -26.36
CA GLU A 278 -18.37 -19.25 -26.18
C GLU A 278 -19.11 -19.80 -24.96
N LEU A 279 -19.65 -21.01 -25.10
CA LEU A 279 -20.31 -21.71 -24.01
C LEU A 279 -19.42 -22.84 -23.49
N ILE A 280 -19.00 -22.73 -22.23
CA ILE A 280 -18.15 -23.71 -21.58
C ILE A 280 -19.04 -24.67 -20.77
N THR A 281 -19.05 -25.94 -21.18
CA THR A 281 -19.91 -27.00 -20.61
C THR A 281 -19.13 -28.07 -19.85
N THR A 282 -17.80 -28.09 -19.97
CA THR A 282 -16.96 -29.09 -19.31
C THR A 282 -16.96 -28.87 -17.79
N PRO A 283 -17.32 -29.87 -16.97
CA PRO A 283 -17.36 -29.71 -15.51
C PRO A 283 -16.00 -29.31 -14.93
N GLN A 284 -15.92 -28.12 -14.35
CA GLN A 284 -14.70 -27.57 -13.79
C GLN A 284 -14.98 -26.37 -12.88
N LYS A 285 -13.99 -26.00 -12.07
CA LYS A 285 -13.93 -24.70 -11.41
C LYS A 285 -13.49 -23.65 -12.43
N PHE A 286 -14.43 -22.86 -12.91
CA PHE A 286 -14.19 -21.88 -13.95
C PHE A 286 -13.79 -20.53 -13.37
N ILE A 287 -12.69 -20.01 -13.92
CA ILE A 287 -12.20 -18.66 -13.65
C ILE A 287 -12.01 -18.00 -15.02
N PRO A 288 -12.71 -16.90 -15.31
CA PRO A 288 -12.55 -16.22 -16.59
C PRO A 288 -11.11 -15.71 -16.75
N SER A 289 -10.50 -16.03 -17.89
CA SER A 289 -9.20 -15.49 -18.29
C SER A 289 -9.25 -13.96 -18.44
N PHE A 290 -8.10 -13.31 -18.61
CA PHE A 290 -8.02 -11.88 -18.91
C PHE A 290 -8.66 -11.49 -20.23
N THR A 291 -8.67 -12.43 -21.19
CA THR A 291 -9.28 -12.26 -22.51
C THR A 291 -10.73 -12.74 -22.54
N GLN A 292 -11.29 -13.15 -21.41
CA GLN A 292 -12.67 -13.63 -21.32
C GLN A 292 -13.47 -12.74 -20.38
N LYS A 293 -14.62 -12.29 -20.87
CA LYS A 293 -15.62 -11.60 -20.08
C LYS A 293 -16.74 -12.58 -19.73
N PHE A 294 -17.01 -12.74 -18.43
CA PHE A 294 -18.17 -13.48 -17.96
C PHE A 294 -19.45 -12.78 -18.38
N MET A 295 -20.42 -13.53 -18.93
CA MET A 295 -21.72 -13.01 -19.35
C MET A 295 -22.84 -13.53 -18.45
N GLU A 296 -23.05 -14.84 -18.42
CA GLU A 296 -24.13 -15.47 -17.65
C GLU A 296 -23.87 -16.96 -17.37
N ILE A 297 -24.62 -17.52 -16.43
CA ILE A 297 -24.69 -18.96 -16.18
C ILE A 297 -25.93 -19.51 -16.90
N ARG A 298 -25.74 -20.49 -17.79
CA ARG A 298 -26.82 -21.16 -18.51
C ARG A 298 -27.14 -22.50 -17.88
N LYS A 299 -28.41 -22.70 -17.53
CA LYS A 299 -28.90 -23.96 -16.99
C LYS A 299 -29.18 -24.97 -18.10
N LEU A 300 -28.98 -26.25 -17.80
CA LEU A 300 -29.27 -27.36 -18.66
C LEU A 300 -30.79 -27.47 -18.85
N VAL A 301 -31.23 -27.44 -20.11
CA VAL A 301 -32.61 -27.70 -20.45
C VAL A 301 -32.80 -29.21 -20.48
N LYS A 302 -33.71 -29.72 -19.64
CA LYS A 302 -34.15 -31.12 -19.64
C LYS A 302 -35.52 -31.20 -20.29
N LEU A 303 -35.70 -32.08 -21.28
CA LEU A 303 -36.98 -32.34 -21.95
C LEU A 303 -37.53 -33.71 -21.53
N ALA A 304 -38.82 -33.78 -21.26
CA ALA A 304 -39.51 -35.06 -21.11
C ALA A 304 -39.62 -35.78 -22.48
N PRO A 305 -39.80 -37.12 -22.55
CA PRO A 305 -39.86 -37.86 -23.82
C PRO A 305 -40.93 -37.38 -24.81
N TYR A 306 -41.99 -36.74 -24.32
CA TYR A 306 -43.09 -36.19 -25.11
C TYR A 306 -42.98 -34.66 -25.32
N GLU A 307 -41.95 -34.03 -24.78
CA GLU A 307 -41.69 -32.60 -24.97
C GLU A 307 -40.72 -32.39 -26.12
N ASN A 308 -41.03 -31.40 -26.94
CA ASN A 308 -40.15 -30.87 -27.96
C ASN A 308 -39.93 -29.38 -27.72
N MET A 309 -38.77 -28.90 -28.16
CA MET A 309 -38.42 -27.49 -28.12
C MET A 309 -37.83 -27.08 -29.45
N VAL A 310 -38.16 -25.87 -29.90
CA VAL A 310 -37.60 -25.31 -31.13
C VAL A 310 -36.63 -24.21 -30.74
N LEU A 311 -35.43 -24.26 -31.30
CA LEU A 311 -34.42 -23.22 -31.16
C LEU A 311 -34.29 -22.50 -32.50
N ILE A 312 -34.06 -21.19 -32.46
CA ILE A 312 -33.69 -20.39 -33.62
C ILE A 312 -32.19 -20.11 -33.54
N ASP A 313 -31.46 -20.48 -34.58
CA ASP A 313 -30.03 -20.19 -34.70
C ASP A 313 -29.79 -18.76 -35.24
N LYS A 314 -28.53 -18.31 -35.24
CA LYS A 314 -28.12 -16.98 -35.73
C LYS A 314 -28.57 -16.67 -37.16
N ASP A 315 -28.72 -17.70 -38.00
CA ASP A 315 -29.13 -17.57 -39.40
C ASP A 315 -30.66 -17.64 -39.56
N GLY A 316 -31.42 -17.66 -38.46
CA GLY A 316 -32.88 -17.76 -38.45
C GLY A 316 -33.40 -19.18 -38.67
N GLN A 317 -32.52 -20.18 -38.73
CA GLN A 317 -32.93 -21.57 -38.96
C GLN A 317 -33.50 -22.21 -37.69
N HIS A 318 -34.57 -22.98 -37.86
CA HIS A 318 -35.23 -23.71 -36.77
C HIS A 318 -34.53 -25.05 -36.52
N ILE A 319 -34.00 -25.22 -35.30
CA ILE A 319 -33.40 -26.46 -34.81
C ILE A 319 -34.39 -27.13 -33.88
N LEU A 320 -34.88 -28.31 -34.27
CA LEU A 320 -35.80 -29.10 -33.47
C LEU A 320 -35.02 -29.93 -32.44
N LYS A 321 -35.44 -29.86 -31.18
CA LYS A 321 -34.96 -30.69 -30.08
C LYS A 321 -36.10 -31.55 -29.54
N ASN A 322 -35.87 -32.85 -29.45
CA ASN A 322 -36.89 -33.82 -29.05
C ASN A 322 -36.44 -34.57 -27.80
N GLY A 323 -37.29 -34.68 -26.79
CA GLY A 323 -36.90 -35.28 -25.51
C GLY A 323 -36.59 -36.78 -25.53
N VAL A 324 -36.88 -37.51 -26.62
CA VAL A 324 -36.42 -38.89 -26.81
C VAL A 324 -34.93 -38.93 -27.19
N LYS A 325 -34.50 -38.06 -28.12
CA LYS A 325 -33.13 -38.03 -28.64
C LYS A 325 -32.23 -37.07 -27.85
N ASP A 326 -32.71 -35.86 -27.63
CA ASP A 326 -32.05 -34.75 -26.95
C ASP A 326 -32.65 -34.54 -25.54
N LYS A 327 -32.56 -35.57 -24.69
CA LYS A 327 -33.11 -35.53 -23.31
C LYS A 327 -32.67 -34.30 -22.52
N SER A 328 -31.42 -33.88 -22.73
CA SER A 328 -30.88 -32.70 -22.08
C SER A 328 -29.83 -32.03 -22.93
N PHE A 329 -29.87 -30.70 -23.01
CA PHE A 329 -28.90 -29.91 -23.76
C PHE A 329 -28.79 -28.50 -23.18
N PHE A 330 -27.68 -27.83 -23.48
CA PHE A 330 -27.54 -26.40 -23.26
C PHE A 330 -27.90 -25.63 -24.52
N ILE A 331 -28.43 -24.43 -24.35
CA ILE A 331 -28.65 -23.49 -25.45
C ILE A 331 -27.30 -22.86 -25.78
N TYR A 332 -26.83 -22.99 -27.02
CA TYR A 332 -25.54 -22.47 -27.46
C TYR A 332 -25.57 -20.94 -27.66
N PRO A 333 -24.39 -20.29 -27.76
CA PRO A 333 -24.33 -18.86 -28.09
C PRO A 333 -25.11 -18.57 -29.37
N TYR A 334 -25.77 -17.41 -29.41
CA TYR A 334 -26.61 -16.96 -30.53
C TYR A 334 -27.87 -17.79 -30.83
N GLN A 335 -28.11 -18.88 -30.09
CA GLN A 335 -29.39 -19.60 -30.15
C GLN A 335 -30.41 -18.98 -29.21
N GLN A 336 -31.65 -18.91 -29.66
CA GLN A 336 -32.79 -18.46 -28.87
C GLN A 336 -33.88 -19.51 -28.85
N VAL A 337 -34.60 -19.60 -27.74
CA VAL A 337 -35.77 -20.49 -27.65
C VAL A 337 -36.90 -19.86 -28.43
N TYR A 338 -37.47 -20.61 -29.37
CA TYR A 338 -38.68 -20.20 -30.07
C TYR A 338 -39.86 -20.31 -29.11
N LYS A 339 -40.67 -19.25 -29.08
CA LYS A 339 -41.84 -19.16 -28.21
C LYS A 339 -43.05 -18.76 -29.03
N GLN A 340 -44.18 -19.35 -28.73
CA GLN A 340 -45.49 -18.98 -29.27
C GLN A 340 -46.38 -18.50 -28.14
N ASN A 341 -47.36 -17.65 -28.47
CA ASN A 341 -48.39 -17.24 -27.53
C ASN A 341 -49.68 -17.91 -27.98
N TRP A 342 -50.17 -18.84 -27.18
CA TRP A 342 -51.35 -19.64 -27.50
C TRP A 342 -52.57 -19.11 -26.77
N SER A 343 -53.69 -18.96 -27.48
CA SER A 343 -54.95 -18.48 -26.91
C SER A 343 -55.60 -19.54 -26.01
N ASN A 344 -55.88 -19.17 -24.77
CA ASN A 344 -56.38 -20.10 -23.74
C ASN A 344 -57.77 -19.72 -23.20
N ASP A 345 -58.41 -18.70 -23.76
CA ASP A 345 -59.79 -18.35 -23.43
C ASP A 345 -60.81 -19.26 -24.13
N LEU A 346 -61.96 -19.47 -23.49
CA LEU A 346 -63.06 -20.28 -24.00
C LEU A 346 -63.67 -19.70 -25.28
N LYS A 347 -63.77 -18.37 -25.34
CA LYS A 347 -64.39 -17.64 -26.47
C LYS A 347 -63.40 -17.29 -27.59
N LYS A 348 -62.09 -17.54 -27.37
CA LYS A 348 -60.99 -17.15 -28.28
C LYS A 348 -61.06 -15.66 -28.68
N ASP A 349 -61.33 -14.78 -27.73
CA ASP A 349 -61.32 -13.32 -27.86
C ASP A 349 -59.90 -12.73 -27.65
N HIS A 350 -58.85 -13.56 -27.54
CA HIS A 350 -57.47 -13.19 -27.20
C HIS A 350 -57.30 -12.46 -25.87
N ARG A 351 -58.23 -12.65 -24.92
CA ARG A 351 -58.14 -11.98 -23.61
C ARG A 351 -57.05 -12.55 -22.72
N SER A 352 -56.69 -13.82 -22.93
CA SER A 352 -55.61 -14.49 -22.22
C SER A 352 -54.84 -15.42 -23.15
N THR A 353 -53.54 -15.17 -23.26
CA THR A 353 -52.60 -16.05 -23.97
C THR A 353 -51.62 -16.68 -22.99
N VAL A 354 -51.15 -17.87 -23.33
CA VAL A 354 -50.11 -18.59 -22.60
C VAL A 354 -48.87 -18.67 -23.49
N GLN A 355 -47.74 -18.22 -22.99
CA GLN A 355 -46.47 -18.37 -23.70
C GLN A 355 -46.01 -19.83 -23.61
N VAL A 356 -45.89 -20.49 -24.76
CA VAL A 356 -45.46 -21.86 -24.90
C VAL A 356 -44.08 -21.90 -25.56
N ASP A 357 -43.12 -22.48 -24.85
CA ASP A 357 -41.76 -22.73 -25.33
C ASP A 357 -41.42 -24.23 -25.36
N ARG A 358 -42.21 -25.05 -24.67
CA ARG A 358 -42.15 -26.52 -24.67
C ARG A 358 -43.44 -27.09 -25.23
N PHE A 359 -43.33 -27.80 -26.34
CA PHE A 359 -44.45 -28.36 -27.06
C PHE A 359 -44.65 -29.82 -26.66
N ASP A 360 -45.76 -30.11 -25.99
CA ASP A 360 -46.13 -31.48 -25.59
C ASP A 360 -46.89 -32.18 -26.73
N THR A 361 -46.38 -33.33 -27.16
CA THR A 361 -46.97 -34.13 -28.25
C THR A 361 -47.98 -35.16 -27.79
N ARG A 362 -48.34 -35.21 -26.51
CA ARG A 362 -49.44 -36.06 -26.03
C ARG A 362 -50.78 -35.50 -26.48
N ASN A 363 -51.82 -36.32 -26.35
CA ASN A 363 -53.19 -35.86 -26.59
C ASN A 363 -53.54 -34.81 -25.54
N GLN A 364 -54.01 -33.67 -26.02
CA GLN A 364 -54.50 -32.56 -25.21
C GLN A 364 -55.97 -32.33 -25.57
N TYR A 365 -56.67 -31.61 -24.70
CA TYR A 365 -58.01 -31.13 -24.99
C TYR A 365 -58.05 -29.63 -24.77
N MET A 366 -58.93 -28.97 -25.52
CA MET A 366 -59.22 -27.55 -25.39
C MET A 366 -60.72 -27.35 -25.44
N ASP A 367 -61.21 -26.46 -24.59
CA ASP A 367 -62.62 -26.13 -24.47
C ASP A 367 -62.90 -24.83 -25.23
N TYR A 368 -64.00 -24.82 -25.98
CA TYR A 368 -64.47 -23.72 -26.79
C TYR A 368 -65.94 -23.43 -26.48
N GLU A 369 -66.31 -22.15 -26.47
CA GLU A 369 -67.69 -21.69 -26.39
C GLU A 369 -68.00 -20.89 -27.66
N PHE A 370 -68.85 -21.43 -28.53
CA PHE A 370 -69.27 -20.77 -29.76
C PHE A 370 -70.71 -20.26 -29.65
N LEU A 371 -70.94 -19.02 -30.05
CA LEU A 371 -72.30 -18.52 -30.30
C LEU A 371 -72.66 -18.80 -31.76
N VAL A 372 -73.49 -19.79 -31.99
CA VAL A 372 -73.93 -20.21 -33.34
C VAL A 372 -75.36 -19.78 -33.57
N ARG A 373 -75.67 -19.29 -34.77
CA ARG A 373 -77.02 -18.96 -35.20
C ARG A 373 -77.48 -19.96 -36.25
N THR A 374 -78.61 -20.60 -35.99
CA THR A 374 -79.26 -21.53 -36.93
C THR A 374 -79.99 -20.78 -38.06
N ALA A 375 -80.38 -21.50 -39.12
CA ALA A 375 -81.06 -20.90 -40.27
C ALA A 375 -82.41 -20.24 -39.95
N ASP A 376 -83.08 -20.68 -38.87
CA ASP A 376 -84.30 -20.09 -38.31
C ASP A 376 -84.04 -18.97 -37.29
N ASN A 377 -82.81 -18.43 -37.25
CA ASN A 377 -82.40 -17.26 -36.47
C ASN A 377 -82.35 -17.49 -34.94
N VAL A 378 -82.24 -18.74 -34.49
CA VAL A 378 -82.05 -19.07 -33.06
C VAL A 378 -80.56 -19.02 -32.72
N GLU A 379 -80.22 -18.34 -31.63
CA GLU A 379 -78.85 -18.31 -31.08
C GLU A 379 -78.67 -19.46 -30.10
N ILE A 380 -77.62 -20.26 -30.31
CA ILE A 380 -77.25 -21.41 -29.49
C ILE A 380 -75.82 -21.19 -29.02
N ILE A 381 -75.60 -21.32 -27.72
CA ILE A 381 -74.25 -21.39 -27.15
C ILE A 381 -73.84 -22.87 -27.16
N LEU A 382 -72.77 -23.18 -27.90
CA LEU A 382 -72.22 -24.52 -28.01
C LEU A 382 -70.90 -24.58 -27.24
N ASP A 383 -70.89 -25.37 -26.18
CA ASP A 383 -69.67 -25.74 -25.46
C ASP A 383 -69.10 -27.01 -26.08
N VAL A 384 -67.89 -26.92 -26.63
CA VAL A 384 -67.23 -28.01 -27.35
C VAL A 384 -65.84 -28.26 -26.76
N SER A 385 -65.56 -29.50 -26.38
CA SER A 385 -64.22 -29.94 -26.04
C SER A 385 -63.59 -30.65 -27.24
N ILE A 386 -62.51 -30.07 -27.78
CA ILE A 386 -61.76 -30.62 -28.92
C ILE A 386 -60.51 -31.31 -28.39
N PHE A 387 -60.37 -32.60 -28.71
CA PHE A 387 -59.16 -33.37 -28.46
C PHE A 387 -58.22 -33.26 -29.65
N TRP A 388 -56.97 -32.88 -29.40
CA TRP A 388 -55.97 -32.69 -30.45
C TRP A 388 -54.58 -33.19 -30.01
N GLN A 389 -53.70 -33.40 -30.98
CA GLN A 389 -52.34 -33.87 -30.77
C GLN A 389 -51.40 -33.26 -31.80
N ILE A 390 -50.20 -32.87 -31.38
CA ILE A 390 -49.14 -32.43 -32.30
C ILE A 390 -48.49 -33.65 -32.93
N THR A 391 -48.72 -33.84 -34.24
CA THR A 391 -48.12 -34.93 -35.02
C THR A 391 -46.78 -34.51 -35.64
N ASP A 392 -46.70 -33.29 -36.19
CA ASP A 392 -45.49 -32.70 -36.76
C ASP A 392 -45.30 -31.27 -36.25
N LEU A 393 -44.39 -31.11 -35.29
CA LEU A 393 -44.10 -29.81 -34.69
C LEU A 393 -43.44 -28.85 -35.69
N TYR A 394 -42.60 -29.36 -36.60
CA TYR A 394 -41.90 -28.50 -37.54
C TYR A 394 -42.89 -27.83 -38.50
N LYS A 395 -43.86 -28.59 -39.00
CA LYS A 395 -44.94 -28.06 -39.83
C LYS A 395 -45.83 -27.08 -39.06
N LEU A 396 -46.17 -27.39 -37.80
CA LEU A 396 -46.98 -26.51 -36.95
C LEU A 396 -46.32 -25.13 -36.80
N VAL A 397 -45.04 -25.10 -36.44
CA VAL A 397 -44.29 -23.85 -36.20
C VAL A 397 -44.15 -22.99 -37.45
N LEU A 398 -44.15 -23.59 -38.65
CA LEU A 398 -44.05 -22.83 -39.90
C LEU A 398 -45.39 -22.28 -40.39
N VAL A 399 -46.52 -22.91 -40.02
CA VAL A 399 -47.83 -22.59 -40.60
C VAL A 399 -48.66 -21.73 -39.66
N THR A 400 -48.50 -21.87 -38.35
CA THR A 400 -49.33 -21.19 -37.35
C THR A 400 -48.50 -20.61 -36.20
N GLN A 401 -48.93 -19.47 -35.68
CA GLN A 401 -48.39 -18.86 -34.46
C GLN A 401 -49.25 -19.14 -33.22
N ASP A 402 -50.52 -19.54 -33.42
CA ASP A 402 -51.49 -19.85 -32.37
C ASP A 402 -52.38 -21.04 -32.83
N PRO A 403 -51.89 -22.29 -32.69
CA PRO A 403 -52.66 -23.47 -33.11
C PRO A 403 -54.05 -23.55 -32.46
N PRO A 404 -54.26 -23.19 -31.18
CA PRO A 404 -55.58 -23.17 -30.56
C PRO A 404 -56.59 -22.20 -31.18
N GLU A 405 -56.14 -21.09 -31.76
CA GLU A 405 -57.00 -20.14 -32.46
C GLU A 405 -57.36 -20.65 -33.87
N ASP A 406 -56.41 -21.29 -34.54
CA ASP A 406 -56.58 -21.77 -35.93
C ASP A 406 -57.47 -23.03 -36.06
N ILE A 407 -57.78 -23.69 -34.94
CA ILE A 407 -58.72 -24.82 -34.83
C ILE A 407 -60.13 -24.29 -34.61
#